data_AF-A0A0R3MM88-F1
#
_entry.id   AF-A0A0R3MM88-F1
#
_cell.length_a   1.000
_cell.length_b   1.000
_cell.length_c   1.000
_cell.angle_alpha   90.00
_cell.angle_beta   90.00
_cell.angle_gamma   90.00
#
_symmetry.space_group_name_H-M   'P 1'
#
loop_
_entity.id
_entity.type
_entity.pdbx_description
1 polymer ?
#
loop_
_entity_poly.entity_id
_entity_poly.type
_entity_poly.pdbx_seq_one_letter_code
_entity_poly.pdbx_strand_id
1 'polypeptide(L)'
;MMTFANAPWTDEEVVNLNRWQSVGWVHEYTCPNDHSGSRVLVAGRNGWSCPSCVYTQNWAHPGALEGPPPNPFETHANPAWLSLMLELTRVVCLTHRRFNADDVMDLYDAIEHAPTTPEARAMGPVLQKAAKAGYCKKTKLTEKSRRKGSRGRSLTMWESLICEVRR
;
A
#
# COMPACT_ATOMS: atom_id res chain seq x y z
N MET A 1 10.56 2.93 -28.67
CA MET A 1 9.23 3.59 -28.75
C MET A 1 8.36 3.00 -27.65
N MET A 2 7.71 3.83 -26.85
CA MET A 2 6.79 3.35 -25.80
C MET A 2 5.43 3.08 -26.46
N THR A 3 4.92 1.85 -26.35
CA THR A 3 3.62 1.49 -26.92
C THR A 3 2.51 1.81 -25.92
N PHE A 4 1.43 2.43 -26.39
CA PHE A 4 0.24 2.74 -25.61
C PHE A 4 -0.96 1.95 -26.14
N ALA A 5 -1.85 1.55 -25.25
CA ALA A 5 -3.16 1.00 -25.59
C ALA A 5 -4.23 2.08 -25.42
N ASN A 6 -5.07 2.28 -26.43
CA ASN A 6 -6.11 3.30 -26.44
C ASN A 6 -7.49 2.68 -26.17
N ALA A 7 -8.37 3.44 -25.53
CA ALA A 7 -9.80 3.11 -25.41
C ALA A 7 -10.46 3.03 -26.82
N PRO A 8 -11.55 2.27 -27.01
CA PRO A 8 -12.40 1.69 -25.96
C PRO A 8 -11.80 0.46 -25.27
N TRP A 9 -12.00 0.37 -23.96
CA TRP A 9 -11.62 -0.81 -23.17
C TRP A 9 -12.83 -1.71 -22.89
N THR A 10 -12.56 -3.00 -22.74
CA THR A 10 -13.51 -4.00 -22.26
C THR A 10 -13.81 -3.80 -20.76
N ASP A 11 -14.88 -4.43 -20.26
CA ASP A 11 -15.20 -4.37 -18.83
C ASP A 11 -14.09 -4.97 -17.96
N GLU A 12 -13.47 -6.05 -18.41
CA GLU A 12 -12.35 -6.69 -17.70
C GLU A 12 -11.14 -5.76 -17.61
N GLU A 13 -10.79 -5.09 -18.71
CA GLU A 13 -9.72 -4.09 -18.71
C GLU A 13 -10.04 -2.91 -17.78
N VAL A 14 -11.28 -2.42 -17.77
CA VAL A 14 -11.71 -1.38 -16.82
C VAL A 14 -11.55 -1.82 -15.36
N VAL A 15 -11.91 -3.07 -15.05
CA VAL A 15 -11.72 -3.66 -13.71
C VAL A 15 -10.22 -3.73 -13.37
N ASN A 16 -9.39 -4.21 -14.30
CA ASN A 16 -7.95 -4.35 -14.11
C ASN A 16 -7.25 -3.00 -13.91
N LEU A 17 -7.61 -1.99 -14.70
CA LEU A 17 -7.11 -0.64 -14.58
C LEU A 17 -7.47 0.00 -13.23
N ASN A 18 -8.73 -0.12 -12.79
CA ASN A 18 -9.15 0.39 -11.50
C ASN A 18 -8.50 -0.41 -10.34
N ARG A 19 -8.30 -1.73 -10.50
CA ARG A 19 -7.54 -2.53 -9.54
C ARG A 19 -6.10 -2.05 -9.44
N TRP A 20 -5.46 -1.72 -10.57
CA TRP A 20 -4.11 -1.16 -10.62
C TRP A 20 -3.97 0.12 -9.79
N GLN A 21 -4.96 1.01 -9.84
CA GLN A 21 -4.99 2.21 -8.99
C GLN A 21 -5.06 1.88 -7.49
N SER A 22 -5.70 0.78 -7.12
CA SER A 22 -5.98 0.45 -5.71
C SER A 22 -4.85 -0.30 -4.98
N VAL A 23 -3.86 -0.85 -5.70
CA VAL A 23 -2.86 -1.72 -5.05
C VAL A 23 -1.82 -0.95 -4.24
N GLY A 24 -1.55 0.32 -4.55
CA GLY A 24 -0.71 1.19 -3.73
C GLY A 24 0.80 0.89 -3.73
N TRP A 25 1.28 -0.06 -4.53
CA TRP A 25 2.71 -0.29 -4.81
C TRP A 25 3.13 -0.02 -6.27
N VAL A 26 2.17 0.40 -7.09
CA VAL A 26 2.38 0.86 -8.46
C VAL A 26 2.05 2.34 -8.54
N HIS A 27 2.58 3.03 -9.54
CA HIS A 27 2.23 4.44 -9.75
C HIS A 27 0.82 4.54 -10.34
N GLU A 28 0.02 5.40 -9.71
CA GLU A 28 -1.34 5.71 -10.12
C GLU A 28 -1.36 6.57 -11.39
N TYR A 29 -2.36 6.39 -12.25
CA TYR A 29 -2.66 7.40 -13.28
C TYR A 29 -3.34 8.58 -12.60
N THR A 30 -2.79 9.78 -12.80
CA THR A 30 -3.22 10.99 -12.11
C THR A 30 -3.57 12.12 -13.06
N CYS A 31 -4.53 12.95 -12.66
CA CYS A 31 -4.90 14.17 -13.35
C CYS A 31 -3.76 15.20 -13.28
N PRO A 32 -3.37 15.83 -14.39
CA PRO A 32 -2.31 16.84 -14.39
C PRO A 32 -2.75 18.18 -13.80
N ASN A 33 -4.06 18.46 -13.79
CA ASN A 33 -4.61 19.71 -13.29
C ASN A 33 -4.47 19.84 -11.77
N ASP A 34 -4.31 21.07 -11.30
CA ASP A 34 -4.30 21.40 -9.87
C ASP A 34 -5.72 21.70 -9.38
N HIS A 35 -6.17 20.94 -8.38
CA HIS A 35 -7.47 21.08 -7.74
C HIS A 35 -7.47 20.41 -6.36
N SER A 36 -8.38 20.81 -5.48
CA SER A 36 -8.45 20.32 -4.10
C SER A 36 -8.93 18.86 -3.95
N GLY A 37 -9.57 18.29 -4.98
CA GLY A 37 -10.10 16.93 -4.98
C GLY A 37 -9.05 15.84 -5.30
N SER A 38 -9.50 14.57 -5.29
CA SER A 38 -8.62 13.45 -5.68
C SER A 38 -8.14 13.60 -7.12
N ARG A 39 -6.83 13.45 -7.31
CA ARG A 39 -6.20 13.44 -8.63
C ARG A 39 -6.08 12.03 -9.22
N VAL A 40 -6.43 10.98 -8.49
CA VAL A 40 -6.43 9.60 -9.03
C VAL A 40 -7.54 9.46 -10.07
N LEU A 41 -7.18 9.04 -11.27
CA LEU A 41 -8.13 8.86 -12.37
C LEU A 41 -8.92 7.56 -12.21
N VAL A 42 -10.19 7.59 -12.64
CA VAL A 42 -11.09 6.42 -12.66
C VAL A 42 -11.23 5.94 -14.09
N ALA A 43 -10.96 4.66 -14.35
CA ALA A 43 -11.12 4.07 -15.67
C ALA A 43 -12.60 3.80 -15.96
N GLY A 44 -13.03 4.14 -17.17
CA GLY A 44 -14.28 3.68 -17.79
C GLY A 44 -14.02 3.23 -19.22
N ARG A 45 -15.05 2.72 -19.91
CA ARG A 45 -14.90 2.16 -21.28
C ARG A 45 -14.29 3.13 -22.28
N ASN A 46 -14.52 4.43 -22.12
CA ASN A 46 -14.05 5.48 -23.04
C ASN A 46 -12.74 6.15 -22.60
N GLY A 47 -12.05 5.61 -21.59
CA GLY A 47 -10.81 6.16 -21.06
C GLY A 47 -10.87 6.45 -19.56
N TRP A 48 -9.83 7.11 -19.09
CA TRP A 48 -9.72 7.63 -17.74
C TRP A 48 -10.50 8.94 -17.61
N SER A 49 -11.14 9.13 -16.45
CA SER A 49 -11.80 10.38 -16.06
C SER A 49 -11.32 10.86 -14.70
N CYS A 50 -11.10 12.16 -14.58
CA CYS A 50 -10.85 12.77 -13.27
C CYS A 50 -12.18 12.93 -12.51
N PRO A 51 -12.27 12.52 -11.23
CA PRO A 51 -13.49 12.72 -10.45
C PRO A 51 -13.72 14.19 -10.02
N SER A 52 -12.74 15.08 -10.23
CA SER A 52 -12.73 16.44 -9.70
C SER A 52 -12.76 17.54 -10.76
N CYS A 53 -12.50 17.23 -12.03
CA CYS A 53 -12.54 18.19 -13.14
C CYS A 53 -12.83 17.49 -14.47
N VAL A 54 -12.91 18.24 -15.57
CA VAL A 54 -13.25 17.72 -16.91
C VAL A 54 -12.11 16.97 -17.62
N TYR A 55 -10.96 16.76 -16.97
CA TYR A 55 -9.83 16.08 -17.59
C TYR A 55 -10.15 14.61 -17.88
N THR A 56 -9.83 14.19 -19.10
CA THR A 56 -9.88 12.81 -19.56
C THR A 56 -8.59 12.44 -20.29
N GLN A 57 -8.21 11.17 -20.26
CA GLN A 57 -7.20 10.61 -21.16
C GLN A 57 -7.65 9.23 -21.64
N ASN A 58 -7.36 8.89 -22.89
CA ASN A 58 -7.85 7.66 -23.51
C ASN A 58 -6.78 6.57 -23.66
N TRP A 59 -5.61 6.73 -23.05
CA TRP A 59 -4.51 5.77 -23.16
C TRP A 59 -4.10 5.17 -21.80
N ALA A 60 -3.56 3.95 -21.84
CA ALA A 60 -2.91 3.26 -20.74
C ALA A 60 -1.66 2.50 -21.23
N HIS A 61 -0.76 2.14 -20.32
CA HIS A 61 0.29 1.17 -20.61
C HIS A 61 -0.32 -0.23 -20.80
N PRO A 62 0.08 -1.00 -21.82
CA PRO A 62 -0.53 -2.32 -22.11
C PRO A 62 -0.59 -3.27 -20.91
N GLY A 63 0.49 -3.38 -20.13
CA GLY A 63 0.50 -4.24 -18.94
C GLY A 63 -0.53 -3.84 -17.86
N ALA A 64 -0.99 -2.60 -17.85
CA ALA A 64 -2.04 -2.18 -16.91
C ALA A 64 -3.41 -2.80 -17.21
N LEU A 65 -3.66 -3.14 -18.49
CA LEU A 65 -4.89 -3.78 -18.95
C LEU A 65 -5.02 -5.22 -18.45
N GLU A 66 -3.89 -5.88 -18.18
CA GLU A 66 -3.82 -7.25 -17.64
C GLU A 66 -4.00 -7.29 -16.11
N GLY A 67 -3.98 -6.13 -15.45
CA GLY A 67 -4.11 -6.00 -14.00
C GLY A 67 -2.76 -6.04 -13.28
N PRO A 68 -2.71 -5.55 -12.04
CA PRO A 68 -1.45 -5.35 -11.32
C PRO A 68 -0.68 -6.66 -11.14
N PRO A 69 0.63 -6.68 -11.41
CA PRO A 69 1.44 -7.85 -11.12
C PRO A 69 1.40 -8.14 -9.61
N PRO A 70 1.76 -9.37 -9.19
CA PRO A 70 1.99 -9.67 -7.78
C PRO A 70 2.90 -8.61 -7.15
N ASN A 71 2.65 -8.28 -5.89
CA ASN A 71 3.49 -7.32 -5.19
C ASN A 71 4.93 -7.87 -5.13
N PRO A 72 5.91 -7.23 -5.78
CA PRO A 72 7.25 -7.79 -5.91
C PRO A 72 7.94 -7.94 -4.55
N PHE A 73 7.56 -7.12 -3.56
CA PHE A 73 8.09 -7.24 -2.21
C PHE A 73 7.55 -8.48 -1.48
N GLU A 74 6.31 -8.89 -1.77
CA GLU A 74 5.75 -10.10 -1.17
C GLU A 74 6.27 -11.36 -1.86
N THR A 75 6.46 -11.33 -3.19
CA THR A 75 6.97 -12.48 -3.96
C THR A 75 8.35 -12.94 -3.52
N HIS A 76 9.20 -12.01 -3.07
CA HIS A 76 10.55 -12.33 -2.59
C HIS A 76 10.67 -12.44 -1.07
N ALA A 77 9.58 -12.20 -0.34
CA ALA A 77 9.57 -12.33 1.12
C ALA A 77 9.38 -13.78 1.56
N ASN A 78 9.92 -14.11 2.73
CA ASN A 78 9.72 -15.42 3.35
C ASN A 78 8.26 -15.51 3.83
N PRO A 79 7.46 -16.50 3.38
CA PRO A 79 6.06 -16.62 3.79
C PRO A 79 5.86 -16.76 5.31
N ALA A 80 6.76 -17.48 6.00
CA ALA A 80 6.69 -17.62 7.46
C ALA A 80 6.96 -16.29 8.16
N TRP A 81 7.89 -15.49 7.63
CA TRP A 81 8.13 -14.13 8.13
C TRP A 81 6.91 -13.22 7.89
N LEU A 82 6.31 -13.24 6.70
CA LEU A 82 5.10 -12.45 6.42
C LEU A 82 3.95 -12.76 7.38
N SER A 83 3.71 -14.06 7.65
CA SER A 83 2.69 -14.50 8.59
C SER A 83 2.99 -14.00 10.00
N LEU A 84 4.23 -14.16 10.48
CA LEU A 84 4.64 -13.69 11.79
C LEU A 84 4.48 -12.17 11.92
N MET A 85 4.92 -11.39 10.92
CA MET A 85 4.84 -9.93 10.97
C MET A 85 3.39 -9.43 10.97
N LEU A 86 2.47 -10.11 10.29
CA LEU A 86 1.05 -9.77 10.34
C LEU A 86 0.47 -10.00 11.74
N GLU A 87 0.82 -11.11 12.39
CA GLU A 87 0.42 -11.38 13.77
C GLU A 87 1.03 -10.38 14.76
N LEU A 88 2.32 -10.07 14.63
CA LEU A 88 2.97 -9.03 15.45
C LEU A 88 2.31 -7.66 15.24
N THR A 89 1.93 -7.33 14.01
CA THR A 89 1.19 -6.10 13.72
C THR A 89 -0.15 -6.08 14.46
N ARG A 90 -0.88 -7.20 14.50
CA ARG A 90 -2.12 -7.32 15.28
C ARG A 90 -1.87 -7.12 16.78
N VAL A 91 -0.81 -7.70 17.34
CA VAL A 91 -0.41 -7.51 18.75
C VAL A 91 -0.10 -6.04 19.05
N VAL A 92 0.65 -5.36 18.18
CA VAL A 92 0.86 -3.91 18.29
C VAL A 92 -0.46 -3.16 18.25
N CYS A 93 -1.39 -3.52 17.36
CA CYS A 93 -2.69 -2.86 17.27
C CYS A 93 -3.54 -2.99 18.54
N LEU A 94 -3.44 -4.11 19.25
CA LEU A 94 -4.15 -4.34 20.52
C LEU A 94 -3.59 -3.46 21.65
N THR A 95 -2.27 -3.23 21.63
CA THR A 95 -1.53 -2.61 22.75
C THR A 95 -1.20 -1.13 22.54
N HIS A 96 -1.15 -0.65 21.30
CA HIS A 96 -0.77 0.71 20.95
C HIS A 96 -1.91 1.41 20.22
N ARG A 97 -2.26 2.62 20.65
CA ARG A 97 -3.25 3.44 19.93
C ARG A 97 -2.71 3.99 18.61
N ARG A 98 -1.43 4.35 18.59
CA ARG A 98 -0.68 4.80 17.42
C ARG A 98 0.65 4.09 17.39
N PHE A 99 1.07 3.70 16.20
CA PHE A 99 2.30 2.94 16.00
C PHE A 99 2.87 3.18 14.60
N ASN A 100 4.12 2.79 14.37
CA ASN A 100 4.76 2.75 13.06
C ASN A 100 5.46 1.39 12.85
N ALA A 101 6.18 1.25 11.75
CA ALA A 101 6.84 -0.01 11.42
C ALA A 101 7.91 -0.43 12.43
N ASP A 102 8.55 0.51 13.13
CA ASP A 102 9.55 0.18 14.15
C ASP A 102 8.91 -0.53 15.34
N ASP A 103 7.70 -0.15 15.77
CA ASP A 103 7.04 -0.79 16.93
C ASP A 103 6.76 -2.29 16.68
N VAL A 104 6.41 -2.67 15.45
CA VAL A 104 6.24 -4.08 15.09
C VAL A 104 7.59 -4.80 15.01
N MET A 105 8.58 -4.14 14.43
CA MET A 105 9.92 -4.72 14.33
C MET A 105 10.60 -4.86 15.69
N ASP A 106 10.27 -4.02 16.66
CA ASP A 106 10.78 -4.10 18.03
C ASP A 106 10.25 -5.37 18.73
N LEU A 107 8.99 -5.76 18.47
CA LEU A 107 8.48 -7.08 18.88
C LEU A 107 9.18 -8.23 18.13
N TYR A 108 9.44 -8.08 16.84
CA TYR A 108 10.13 -9.09 16.04
C TYR A 108 11.55 -9.35 16.55
N ASP A 109 12.32 -8.30 16.85
CA ASP A 109 13.70 -8.41 17.33
C ASP A 109 13.78 -9.06 18.72
N ALA A 110 12.68 -9.08 19.48
CA ALA A 110 12.61 -9.75 20.78
C ALA A 110 12.33 -11.27 20.69
N ILE A 111 12.03 -11.81 19.50
CA ILE A 111 11.73 -13.23 19.31
C ILE A 111 13.02 -13.99 18.99
N GLU A 112 13.36 -14.96 19.84
CA GLU A 112 14.44 -15.91 19.55
C GLU A 112 14.07 -16.81 18.36
N HIS A 113 15.04 -17.06 17.47
CA HIS A 113 14.87 -17.94 16.30
C HIS A 113 13.71 -17.57 15.35
N ALA A 114 13.37 -16.28 15.25
CA ALA A 114 12.38 -15.81 14.29
C ALA A 114 12.79 -16.16 12.83
N PRO A 115 11.83 -16.52 11.94
CA PRO A 115 12.12 -16.66 10.52
C PRO A 115 12.67 -15.34 9.98
N THR A 116 13.62 -15.39 9.05
CA THR A 116 14.20 -14.17 8.44
C THR A 116 13.68 -13.99 7.02
N THR A 117 13.82 -12.78 6.48
CA THR A 117 13.52 -12.49 5.08
C THR A 117 14.62 -11.65 4.43
N PRO A 118 14.98 -11.90 3.16
CA PRO A 118 15.87 -11.00 2.42
C PRO A 118 15.18 -9.69 2.02
N GLU A 119 13.85 -9.63 2.07
CA GLU A 119 13.05 -8.51 1.60
C GLU A 119 12.28 -7.82 2.73
N ALA A 120 13.01 -7.11 3.60
CA ALA A 120 12.40 -6.41 4.73
C ALA A 120 11.43 -5.28 4.30
N ARG A 121 11.44 -4.83 3.03
CA ARG A 121 10.48 -3.82 2.54
C ARG A 121 9.06 -4.38 2.45
N ALA A 122 8.89 -5.69 2.52
CA ALA A 122 7.59 -6.36 2.61
C ALA A 122 6.81 -5.98 3.89
N MET A 123 7.43 -5.30 4.85
CA MET A 123 6.75 -4.72 6.00
C MET A 123 5.65 -3.72 5.61
N GLY A 124 5.83 -2.96 4.52
CA GLY A 124 4.79 -2.05 4.00
C GLY A 124 3.50 -2.79 3.61
N PRO A 125 3.60 -3.81 2.73
CA PRO A 125 2.48 -4.71 2.41
C PRO A 125 1.83 -5.39 3.62
N VAL A 126 2.60 -5.81 4.62
CA VAL A 126 2.06 -6.37 5.88
C VAL A 126 1.12 -5.36 6.57
N LEU A 127 1.54 -4.10 6.71
CA LEU A 127 0.71 -3.05 7.32
C LEU A 127 -0.54 -2.74 6.49
N GLN A 128 -0.44 -2.77 5.16
CA GLN A 128 -1.60 -2.62 4.27
C GLN A 128 -2.60 -3.79 4.44
N LYS A 129 -2.11 -5.02 4.57
CA LYS A 129 -2.95 -6.20 4.87
C LYS A 129 -3.65 -6.08 6.22
N ALA A 130 -2.93 -5.65 7.25
CA ALA A 130 -3.51 -5.39 8.57
C ALA A 130 -4.61 -4.32 8.51
N ALA A 131 -4.42 -3.25 7.74
CA ALA A 131 -5.43 -2.23 7.56
C ALA A 131 -6.67 -2.74 6.81
N LYS A 132 -6.47 -3.55 5.75
CA LYS A 132 -7.57 -4.22 5.04
C LYS A 132 -8.34 -5.20 5.94
N ALA A 133 -7.67 -5.82 6.90
CA ALA A 133 -8.28 -6.68 7.91
C ALA A 133 -8.99 -5.90 9.03
N GLY A 134 -8.98 -4.56 9.00
CA GLY A 134 -9.64 -3.72 10.00
C GLY A 134 -8.88 -3.55 11.31
N TYR A 135 -7.59 -3.91 11.37
CA TYR A 135 -6.79 -3.78 12.60
C TYR A 135 -6.32 -2.34 12.83
N CYS A 136 -6.02 -1.62 11.76
CA CYS A 136 -5.50 -0.25 11.81
C CYS A 136 -5.92 0.56 10.57
N LYS A 137 -5.61 1.85 10.58
CA LYS A 137 -5.72 2.72 9.41
C LYS A 137 -4.49 3.63 9.28
N LYS A 138 -4.13 3.93 8.03
CA LYS A 138 -3.01 4.84 7.71
C LYS A 138 -3.38 6.27 8.12
N THR A 139 -2.46 7.00 8.74
CA THR A 139 -2.65 8.43 9.06
C THR A 139 -1.83 9.32 8.11
N LYS A 140 -2.02 10.64 8.21
CA LYS A 140 -1.17 11.63 7.53
C LYS A 140 0.11 11.97 8.30
N LEU A 141 0.26 11.42 9.51
CA LEU A 141 1.40 11.72 10.37
C LEU A 141 2.58 10.83 10.00
N THR A 142 3.78 11.37 10.21
CA THR A 142 5.03 10.63 10.04
C THR A 142 5.95 10.86 11.23
N GLU A 143 6.81 9.90 11.52
CA GLU A 143 7.81 9.96 12.58
C GLU A 143 9.15 9.47 12.05
N LYS A 144 10.26 9.95 12.62
CA LYS A 144 11.59 9.45 12.27
C LYS A 144 11.80 8.05 12.85
N SER A 145 12.30 7.13 12.02
CA SER A 145 12.65 5.79 12.50
C SER A 145 13.71 5.86 13.60
N ARG A 146 13.53 5.04 14.65
CA ARG A 146 14.41 4.86 15.79
C ARG A 146 15.55 3.86 15.48
N ARG A 147 15.42 3.08 14.41
CA ARG A 147 16.40 2.06 14.01
C ARG A 147 17.64 2.70 13.38
N LYS A 148 18.85 2.38 13.88
CA LYS A 148 20.13 2.95 13.40
C LYS A 148 20.35 2.79 11.89
N GLY A 149 19.96 1.64 11.32
CA GLY A 149 20.14 1.35 9.89
C GLY A 149 19.23 2.15 8.93
N SER A 150 18.20 2.82 9.44
CA SER A 150 17.19 3.51 8.64
C SER A 150 17.63 4.88 8.12
N ARG A 151 18.76 5.41 8.61
CA ARG A 151 19.22 6.79 8.36
C ARG A 151 18.17 7.86 8.66
N GLY A 152 17.31 7.62 9.66
CA GLY A 152 16.24 8.57 10.03
C GLY A 152 15.19 8.73 8.92
N ARG A 153 14.89 7.64 8.19
CA ARG A 153 13.77 7.62 7.26
C ARG A 153 12.48 7.99 7.99
N SER A 154 11.66 8.83 7.36
CA SER A 154 10.32 9.13 7.88
C SER A 154 9.41 7.92 7.64
N LEU A 155 8.86 7.37 8.71
CA LEU A 155 7.90 6.28 8.72
C LEU A 155 6.49 6.83 8.87
N THR A 156 5.51 6.19 8.22
CA THR A 156 4.10 6.54 8.40
C THR A 156 3.61 6.07 9.76
N MET A 157 2.86 6.93 10.45
CA MET A 157 2.12 6.55 11.64
C MET A 157 0.77 5.93 11.26
N TRP A 158 0.41 4.87 11.97
CA TRP A 158 -0.84 4.15 11.86
C TRP A 158 -1.65 4.35 13.15
N GLU A 159 -2.97 4.36 13.01
CA GLU A 159 -3.90 4.40 14.14
C GLU A 159 -4.59 3.05 14.26
N SER A 160 -4.51 2.43 15.42
CA SER A 160 -5.13 1.15 15.71
C SER A 160 -6.64 1.30 15.86
N LEU A 161 -7.39 0.35 15.30
CA LEU A 161 -8.85 0.30 15.37
C LEU A 161 -9.35 -0.71 16.42
N ILE A 162 -8.44 -1.53 16.95
CA ILE A 162 -8.74 -2.60 17.91
C ILE A 162 -7.98 -2.44 19.24
N CYS A 163 -7.50 -1.23 19.55
CA CYS A 163 -6.72 -1.01 20.77
C CYS A 163 -7.61 -1.15 22.02
N GLU A 164 -7.21 -2.02 22.95
CA GLU A 164 -7.97 -2.33 24.16
C GLU A 164 -7.54 -1.51 25.38
N VAL A 165 -6.42 -0.79 25.28
CA VAL A 165 -5.90 0.05 26.38
C VAL A 165 -6.84 1.24 26.60
N ARG A 166 -7.60 1.18 27.69
CA ARG A 166 -8.48 2.27 28.14
C ARG A 166 -7.65 3.48 28.59
N ARG A 167 -8.21 4.68 28.35
CA ARG A 167 -7.61 5.96 28.77
C ARG A 167 -7.52 6.08 30.28
#